data_AF-A0A967JJQ2-F1
#
_entry.id   AF-A0A967JJQ2-F1
#
_cell.length_a   1.000
_cell.length_b   1.000
_cell.length_c   1.000
_cell.angle_alpha   90.00
_cell.angle_beta   90.00
_cell.angle_gamma   90.00
#
_symmetry.space_group_name_H-M   'P 1'
#
loop_
_entity.id
_entity.type
_entity.pdbx_description
1 polymer ?
#
loop_
_entity_poly.entity_id
_entity_poly.type
_entity_poly.pdbx_seq_one_letter_code
_entity_poly.pdbx_strand_id
1 'polypeptide(L)'
;MSLLLTFAAVVGLIVGAAYWITTPSYRILFSDLDPESAASVVDDLEASQIRYTLDPGGRTVRVPASQLDALRLRFASEGLPSSGRIGFEIFDRTAFGATEFLEQVNLRRALEG
;
A
#
# COMPACT_ATOMS: atom_id res chain seq x y z
N MET A 1 -12.02 -14.01 54.07
CA MET A 1 -12.37 -12.76 53.34
C MET A 1 -11.14 -12.14 52.66
N SER A 2 -10.03 -11.92 53.38
CA SER A 2 -8.79 -11.32 52.85
C SER A 2 -8.11 -12.10 51.71
N LEU A 3 -8.13 -13.43 51.73
CA LEU A 3 -7.55 -14.27 50.67
C LEU A 3 -8.31 -14.16 49.32
N LEU A 4 -9.65 -14.02 49.39
CA LEU A 4 -10.48 -13.86 48.19
C LEU A 4 -10.30 -12.47 47.56
N LEU A 5 -10.18 -11.43 48.39
CA LEU A 5 -9.92 -10.06 47.93
C LEU A 5 -8.54 -9.93 47.27
N THR A 6 -7.51 -10.54 47.85
CA THR A 6 -6.16 -10.53 47.26
C THR A 6 -6.10 -11.30 45.95
N PHE A 7 -6.74 -12.47 45.87
CA PHE A 7 -6.84 -13.23 44.63
C PHE A 7 -7.56 -12.45 43.52
N ALA A 8 -8.71 -11.85 43.82
CA ALA A 8 -9.44 -11.02 42.86
C ALA A 8 -8.64 -9.81 42.37
N ALA A 9 -7.88 -9.16 43.27
CA ALA A 9 -7.02 -8.04 42.92
C ALA A 9 -5.88 -8.45 41.96
N VAL A 10 -5.24 -9.60 42.21
CA VAL A 10 -4.17 -10.12 41.33
C VAL A 10 -4.72 -10.48 39.96
N VAL A 11 -5.87 -11.17 39.90
CA VAL A 11 -6.53 -11.51 38.62
C VAL A 11 -6.90 -10.23 37.86
N GLY A 12 -7.46 -9.23 38.53
CA GLY A 12 -7.77 -7.94 37.92
C GLY A 12 -6.54 -7.22 37.36
N LEU A 13 -5.42 -7.27 38.07
CA LEU A 13 -4.14 -6.71 37.62
C LEU A 13 -3.60 -7.42 36.38
N ILE A 14 -3.65 -8.76 36.36
CA ILE A 14 -3.18 -9.57 35.22
C ILE A 14 -4.05 -9.30 33.99
N VAL A 15 -5.38 -9.30 34.14
CA VAL A 15 -6.30 -9.03 33.03
C VAL A 15 -6.15 -7.60 32.52
N GLY A 16 -6.03 -6.62 33.43
CA GLY A 16 -5.79 -5.23 33.08
C GLY A 16 -4.47 -5.03 32.32
N ALA A 17 -3.39 -5.66 32.79
CA ALA A 17 -2.09 -5.60 32.13
C ALA A 17 -2.11 -6.30 30.75
N ALA A 18 -2.76 -7.46 30.65
CA ALA A 18 -2.92 -8.18 29.40
C ALA A 18 -3.70 -7.35 28.37
N TYR A 19 -4.80 -6.71 28.79
CA TYR A 19 -5.58 -5.84 27.91
C TYR A 19 -4.75 -4.69 27.36
N TRP A 20 -3.95 -4.04 28.22
CA TRP A 20 -3.08 -2.93 27.83
C TRP A 20 -2.02 -3.34 26.81
N ILE A 21 -1.39 -4.50 26.99
CA ILE A 21 -0.38 -5.07 26.08
C ILE A 21 -0.99 -5.45 24.72
N THR A 22 -2.25 -5.87 24.70
CA THR A 22 -2.89 -6.36 23.46
C THR A 22 -3.43 -5.28 22.53
N THR A 23 -3.38 -4.00 22.91
CA THR A 23 -3.90 -2.90 22.06
C THR A 23 -3.03 -2.75 20.81
N PRO A 24 -3.51 -3.12 19.61
CA PRO A 24 -2.69 -3.06 18.41
C PRO A 24 -2.49 -1.59 18.04
N SER A 25 -1.24 -1.12 18.05
CA SER A 25 -0.94 0.18 17.46
C SER A 25 -1.03 0.06 15.94
N TYR A 26 -1.88 0.88 15.31
CA TYR A 26 -2.00 0.92 13.86
C TYR A 26 -0.98 1.91 13.28
N ARG A 27 -0.32 1.52 12.20
CA ARG A 27 0.69 2.32 11.51
C ARG A 27 0.36 2.39 10.03
N ILE A 28 0.75 3.51 9.41
CA ILE A 28 0.54 3.74 7.98
C ILE A 28 1.38 2.74 7.19
N LEU A 29 0.70 1.89 6.42
CA LEU A 29 1.31 1.00 5.45
C LEU A 29 1.58 1.77 4.16
N PHE A 30 0.53 2.39 3.61
CA PHE A 30 0.56 3.25 2.43
C PHE A 30 -0.29 4.49 2.64
N SER A 31 0.11 5.60 2.00
CA SER A 31 -0.56 6.89 2.04
C SER A 31 -0.66 7.48 0.64
N ASP A 32 -1.65 8.34 0.44
CA ASP A 32 -1.90 9.02 -0.84
C ASP A 32 -2.10 8.05 -2.02
N LEU A 33 -2.78 6.93 -1.76
CA LEU A 33 -3.18 5.99 -2.80
C LEU A 33 -4.32 6.56 -3.63
N ASP A 34 -4.27 6.32 -4.94
CA ASP A 34 -5.44 6.46 -5.79
C ASP A 34 -6.47 5.38 -5.49
N PRO A 35 -7.77 5.61 -5.75
CA PRO A 35 -8.84 4.71 -5.35
C PRO A 35 -8.65 3.26 -5.83
N GLU A 36 -8.12 3.08 -7.04
CA GLU A 36 -7.84 1.75 -7.61
C GLU A 36 -6.70 1.03 -6.87
N SER A 37 -5.59 1.72 -6.60
CA SER A 37 -4.48 1.16 -5.82
C SER A 37 -4.87 0.91 -4.35
N ALA A 38 -5.75 1.74 -3.78
CA ALA A 38 -6.29 1.52 -2.45
C ALA A 38 -7.17 0.27 -2.39
N ALA A 39 -8.01 0.05 -3.41
CA ALA A 39 -8.83 -1.15 -3.52
C ALA A 39 -7.97 -2.42 -3.62
N SER A 40 -6.94 -2.44 -4.47
CA SER A 40 -6.08 -3.63 -4.61
C SER A 40 -5.33 -3.99 -3.33
N VAL A 41 -4.86 -2.99 -2.57
CA VAL A 41 -4.23 -3.20 -1.26
C VAL A 41 -5.23 -3.75 -0.25
N VAL A 42 -6.45 -3.21 -0.22
CA VAL A 42 -7.51 -3.67 0.69
C VAL A 42 -7.91 -5.11 0.37
N ASP A 43 -8.11 -5.45 -0.90
CA ASP A 43 -8.47 -6.80 -1.34
C ASP A 43 -7.42 -7.84 -0.91
N ASP A 44 -6.13 -7.51 -1.02
CA ASP A 44 -5.06 -8.40 -0.55
C ASP A 44 -5.07 -8.57 0.98
N LEU A 45 -5.24 -7.47 1.72
CA LEU A 45 -5.31 -7.49 3.18
C LEU A 45 -6.53 -8.31 3.66
N GLU A 46 -7.67 -8.20 2.98
CA GLU A 46 -8.87 -8.99 3.26
C GLU A 46 -8.67 -10.47 2.95
N ALA A 47 -8.12 -10.79 1.78
CA ALA A 47 -7.78 -12.17 1.39
C ALA A 47 -6.81 -12.83 2.38
N SER A 48 -5.92 -12.03 2.96
CA SER A 48 -4.92 -12.46 3.94
C SER A 48 -5.45 -12.44 5.39
N GLN A 49 -6.72 -12.07 5.60
CA GLN A 49 -7.35 -11.89 6.92
C GLN A 49 -6.59 -10.94 7.86
N ILE A 50 -5.93 -9.94 7.28
CA ILE A 50 -5.16 -8.94 8.00
C ILE A 50 -6.10 -7.80 8.39
N ARG A 51 -6.10 -7.44 9.68
CA ARG A 51 -6.85 -6.27 10.14
C ARG A 51 -6.25 -5.01 9.55
N TYR A 52 -7.10 -4.14 9.03
CA TYR A 52 -6.69 -2.84 8.51
C TYR A 52 -7.67 -1.76 8.96
N THR A 53 -7.26 -0.51 8.83
CA THR A 53 -8.14 0.64 8.99
C THR A 53 -7.80 1.68 7.92
N LEU A 54 -8.83 2.39 7.45
CA LEU A 54 -8.73 3.43 6.44
C LEU A 54 -8.90 4.79 7.10
N ASP A 55 -8.06 5.75 6.73
CA ASP A 55 -8.27 7.14 7.13
C ASP A 55 -9.46 7.75 6.37
N PRO A 56 -10.03 8.87 6.87
CA PRO A 56 -11.04 9.63 6.14
C PRO A 56 -10.57 9.94 4.71
N GLY A 57 -11.37 9.54 3.72
CA GLY A 57 -11.04 9.69 2.30
C GLY A 57 -10.47 8.42 1.64
N GLY A 58 -10.19 7.34 2.38
CA GLY A 58 -9.86 6.03 1.82
C GLY A 58 -8.51 5.93 1.09
N ARG A 59 -7.72 7.01 1.08
CA ARG A 59 -6.41 7.09 0.41
C ARG A 59 -5.23 6.62 1.26
N THR A 60 -5.47 6.31 2.53
CA THR A 60 -4.43 5.88 3.47
C THR A 60 -4.87 4.59 4.16
N VAL A 61 -4.02 3.57 4.06
CA VAL A 61 -4.24 2.25 4.63
C VAL A 61 -3.30 2.07 5.82
N ARG A 62 -3.85 1.67 6.96
CA ARG A 62 -3.11 1.41 8.19
C ARG A 62 -3.30 -0.04 8.64
N VAL A 63 -2.24 -0.63 9.16
CA VAL A 63 -2.18 -2.02 9.62
C VAL A 63 -1.55 -2.09 11.02
N PRO A 64 -1.76 -3.19 11.78
CA PRO A 64 -1.07 -3.42 13.04
C PRO A 64 0.45 -3.28 12.88
N ALA A 65 1.09 -2.54 13.77
CA ALA A 65 2.53 -2.27 13.75
C ALA A 65 3.36 -3.56 13.72
N SER A 66 2.87 -4.64 14.34
CA SER A 66 3.51 -5.95 14.34
C SER A 66 3.60 -6.62 12.96
N GLN A 67 2.75 -6.21 12.01
CA GLN A 67 2.70 -6.79 10.66
C GLN A 67 3.26 -5.85 9.59
N LEU A 68 3.54 -4.59 9.94
CA LEU A 68 3.93 -3.54 8.99
C LEU A 68 5.12 -3.92 8.11
N ASP A 69 6.22 -4.36 8.71
CA ASP A 69 7.47 -4.60 7.98
C ASP A 69 7.37 -5.84 7.09
N ALA A 70 6.70 -6.89 7.58
CA ALA A 70 6.42 -8.09 6.80
C ALA A 70 5.54 -7.78 5.58
N LEU A 71 4.50 -6.97 5.78
CA LEU A 71 3.62 -6.53 4.70
C LEU A 71 4.37 -5.68 3.67
N ARG A 72 5.21 -4.74 4.10
CA ARG A 72 6.03 -3.94 3.18
C ARG A 72 6.92 -4.80 2.30
N LEU A 73 7.59 -5.80 2.87
CA LEU A 73 8.44 -6.70 2.11
C LEU A 73 7.63 -7.54 1.12
N ARG A 74 6.47 -8.04 1.55
CA ARG A 74 5.56 -8.81 0.71
C ARG A 74 5.01 -7.98 -0.46
N PHE A 75 4.43 -6.81 -0.18
CA PHE A 75 3.90 -5.92 -1.21
C PHE A 75 4.99 -5.47 -2.19
N ALA A 76 6.21 -5.19 -1.70
CA ALA A 76 7.35 -4.91 -2.57
C ALA A 76 7.70 -6.08 -3.50
N SER A 77 7.58 -7.33 -3.03
CA SER A 77 7.80 -8.52 -3.87
C SER A 77 6.69 -8.75 -4.91
N GLU A 78 5.47 -8.32 -4.60
CA GLU A 78 4.30 -8.42 -5.48
C GLU A 78 4.16 -7.24 -6.45
N GLY A 79 5.02 -6.22 -6.31
CA GLY A 79 4.96 -4.99 -7.12
C GLY A 79 3.82 -4.04 -6.73
N LEU A 80 3.30 -4.19 -5.50
CA LEU A 80 2.24 -3.37 -4.93
C LEU A 80 2.80 -2.25 -4.03
N PRO A 81 2.10 -1.10 -3.93
CA PRO A 81 0.88 -0.76 -4.64
C PRO A 81 1.23 -0.51 -6.10
N SER A 82 0.42 -1.07 -7.00
CA SER A 82 0.49 -0.78 -8.42
C SER A 82 0.07 0.68 -8.59
N SER A 83 1.02 1.60 -8.42
CA SER A 83 0.82 2.98 -8.83
C SER A 83 0.52 2.91 -10.33
N GLY A 84 -0.68 3.32 -10.72
CA GLY A 84 -1.25 3.13 -12.06
C GLY A 84 -0.55 3.90 -13.18
N ARG A 85 0.77 4.08 -13.12
CA ARG A 85 1.56 4.92 -14.02
C ARG A 85 2.95 4.42 -14.37
N ILE A 86 3.38 3.25 -13.91
CA ILE A 86 4.66 2.67 -14.36
C ILE A 86 4.44 2.04 -15.75
N GLY A 87 4.49 2.85 -16.81
CA GLY A 87 4.54 2.33 -18.18
C GLY A 87 3.99 3.22 -19.29
N PHE A 88 3.03 4.12 -19.03
CA PHE A 88 2.43 4.96 -20.08
C PHE A 88 3.19 6.27 -20.36
N GLU A 89 4.02 6.75 -19.43
CA GLU A 89 4.78 8.00 -19.60
C GLU A 89 5.83 7.94 -20.73
N ILE A 90 6.27 6.74 -21.10
CA ILE A 90 7.25 6.53 -22.17
C ILE A 90 6.57 6.50 -23.54
N PHE A 91 5.30 6.07 -23.60
CA PHE A 91 4.51 6.08 -24.85
C PHE A 91 3.94 7.47 -25.17
N ASP A 92 3.60 8.27 -24.16
CA ASP A 92 3.10 9.64 -24.37
C ASP A 92 4.16 10.60 -24.94
N ARG A 93 5.47 10.34 -24.74
CA ARG A 93 6.54 11.18 -25.32
C ARG A 93 6.96 10.78 -26.73
N THR A 94 6.50 9.65 -27.26
CA THR A 94 6.98 9.14 -28.56
C THR A 94 6.27 9.79 -29.75
N ALA A 95 5.16 10.49 -29.54
CA ALA A 95 4.40 11.15 -30.61
C ALA A 95 5.10 12.39 -31.22
N PHE A 96 6.13 12.96 -30.58
CA PHE A 96 6.77 14.20 -31.05
C PHE A 96 8.06 14.02 -31.86
N GLY A 97 8.68 12.83 -31.89
CA GLY A 97 9.98 12.60 -32.55
C GLY A 97 9.93 11.76 -33.84
N ALA A 98 8.84 11.02 -34.09
CA ALA A 98 8.74 10.17 -35.26
C ALA A 98 8.52 10.96 -36.58
N THR A 99 7.98 12.18 -36.48
CA THR A 99 7.65 12.99 -37.65
C THR A 99 8.89 13.54 -38.37
N GLU A 100 9.88 14.08 -37.63
CA GLU A 100 11.10 14.63 -38.25
C GLU A 100 11.93 13.55 -38.96
N PHE A 101 12.01 12.33 -38.39
CA PHE A 101 12.72 11.23 -39.03
C PHE A 101 12.02 10.75 -40.32
N LEU A 102 10.69 10.63 -40.28
CA LEU A 102 9.89 10.28 -41.46
C LEU A 102 9.97 11.37 -42.54
N GLU A 103 10.00 12.64 -42.16
CA GLU A 103 10.14 13.77 -43.08
C GLU A 103 11.52 13.78 -43.75
N GLN A 104 12.60 13.55 -42.99
CA GLN A 104 13.96 13.50 -43.54
C GLN A 104 14.16 12.34 -44.54
N VAL A 105 13.57 11.17 -44.26
CA VAL A 105 13.62 10.01 -45.17
C VAL A 105 12.81 10.27 -46.46
N ASN A 106 11.62 10.88 -46.34
CA ASN A 106 10.85 11.29 -47.51
C ASN A 106 11.59 12.35 -48.33
N LEU A 107 12.27 13.30 -47.68
CA LEU A 107 13.04 14.34 -48.38
C LEU A 107 14.21 13.74 -49.18
N ARG A 108 14.95 12.79 -48.60
CA ARG A 108 16.02 12.09 -49.34
C ARG A 108 15.48 11.30 -50.52
N ARG A 109 14.39 10.55 -50.33
CA ARG A 109 13.77 9.78 -51.42
C ARG A 109 13.23 10.67 -52.54
N ALA A 110 12.76 11.88 -52.21
CA ALA A 110 12.32 12.87 -53.20
C ALA A 110 13.46 13.55 -53.96
N LEU A 111 14.69 13.54 -53.43
CA LEU A 111 15.88 14.09 -54.10
C LEU A 111 16.65 13.04 -54.90
N GLU A 112 16.51 11.77 -54.53
CA GLU A 112 17.11 10.62 -55.24
C GLU A 112 16.21 10.06 -56.36
N GLY A 113 14.97 10.56 -56.47
CA GLY A 113 13.98 10.22 -57.50
C GLY A 113 13.91 11.22 -58.64
#